data_AF-A0A0A1WZE0-F1
#
_entry.id   AF-A0A0A1WZE0-F1
#
_cell.length_a   1.000
_cell.length_b   1.000
_cell.length_c   1.000
_cell.angle_alpha   90.00
_cell.angle_beta   90.00
_cell.angle_gamma   90.00
#
_symmetry.space_group_name_H-M   'P 1'
#
loop_
_entity.id
_entity.type
_entity.pdbx_description
1 polymer ?
#
loop_
_entity_poly.entity_id
_entity_poly.type
_entity_poly.pdbx_seq_one_letter_code
_entity_poly.pdbx_strand_id
1 'polypeptide(L)'
;QQQQQHHRSRARRDTSHADALAGAAAAGVGDAETAGAYHHRHKRRHIDIGRALGNTLADKMAPAAILSNVFNTRRHCDVDTLLVQVEVHKSGDINLSLDTDESYKLSVAHERRTVNIHITANSFFGARHALSTLQQLIWYDDEDNLLHILSKAIIIDTPRFRYRGLMLDTSRHFFSLEAIKRTIVGMSHAKLNRFHWHITDSQSFPYVSKNFPEMAIHGAYSEHETYTFEEVREVAAFARVHGVQVLPEIDAPAHAGNGWEWGPKRGLGDLSLCINQQPWSFYCGEPPCGQLNPKNNNTYLVLQRLYEELLNATGPTDYFHLGGDEVNLECWGQYFNDTDLRGLWCDFMLNAMARLKIANNNVEPRVVSVWSSGLTNTKCLPSSRVAVQVWGGSTWQENYDLIDNGFNVIFSHVDAWYLDCGFGNWRSTGEGACSPYRTWQNVYKHRPWERMRLTKAQRKQVLGGEVCLWTEQTDEYQLDNRLWPRAAALGERLWSDLDDDREFDVVPQDVFKRMSVFRNRLVELGLEAEPIFPKFCAQHPGECI
;
A
#
# COMPACT_ATOMS: atom_id res chain seq x y z
N GLN A 1 -68.20 -11.17 6.15
CA GLN A 1 -69.03 -11.30 7.37
C GLN A 1 -68.33 -10.50 8.45
N GLN A 2 -68.74 -9.23 8.60
CA GLN A 2 -69.55 -8.74 9.72
C GLN A 2 -68.80 -8.85 11.06
N GLN A 3 -68.23 -7.74 11.56
CA GLN A 3 -68.87 -6.66 12.36
C GLN A 3 -68.49 -6.88 13.83
N GLN A 4 -68.19 -5.92 14.70
CA GLN A 4 -68.09 -4.45 14.69
C GLN A 4 -67.64 -4.07 16.13
N GLN A 5 -66.70 -3.12 16.31
CA GLN A 5 -66.93 -1.78 16.92
C GLN A 5 -67.11 -1.74 18.46
N HIS A 6 -66.83 -0.67 19.21
CA HIS A 6 -66.23 0.66 19.04
C HIS A 6 -65.88 1.13 20.48
N HIS A 7 -64.86 1.96 20.69
CA HIS A 7 -65.11 3.40 20.86
C HIS A 7 -63.88 4.26 20.48
N ARG A 8 -64.09 5.08 19.43
CA ARG A 8 -63.49 6.39 19.11
C ARG A 8 -64.15 7.46 20.03
N SER A 9 -63.74 8.71 20.24
CA SER A 9 -62.87 9.75 19.61
C SER A 9 -63.02 11.01 20.48
N ARG A 10 -62.17 12.06 20.47
CA ARG A 10 -62.10 13.21 19.52
C ARG A 10 -61.06 14.20 20.09
N ALA A 11 -60.07 14.69 19.32
CA ALA A 11 -60.07 15.88 18.43
C ALA A 11 -60.02 17.23 19.21
N ARG A 12 -59.33 18.31 18.82
CA ARG A 12 -58.61 18.75 17.59
C ARG A 12 -57.98 20.15 17.87
N ARG A 13 -56.96 20.50 17.05
CA ARG A 13 -56.58 21.82 16.47
C ARG A 13 -56.24 23.01 17.38
N ASP A 14 -55.09 23.63 17.11
CA ASP A 14 -55.07 24.97 16.50
C ASP A 14 -53.80 25.22 15.65
N THR A 15 -53.96 26.14 14.70
CA THR A 15 -53.15 26.43 13.50
C THR A 15 -52.45 27.79 13.60
N SER A 16 -51.35 27.91 12.83
CA SER A 16 -50.85 29.08 12.07
C SER A 16 -50.46 30.39 12.78
N HIS A 17 -49.23 30.84 12.54
CA HIS A 17 -48.97 32.11 11.84
C HIS A 17 -47.59 32.14 11.18
N ALA A 18 -47.55 32.74 10.00
CA ALA A 18 -46.41 32.95 9.11
C ALA A 18 -46.03 34.45 9.08
N ASP A 19 -44.91 34.73 8.40
CA ASP A 19 -44.54 35.95 7.64
C ASP A 19 -43.11 36.42 8.01
N ALA A 20 -42.11 36.32 7.11
CA ALA A 20 -41.89 37.01 5.84
C ALA A 20 -41.40 38.46 6.02
N LEU A 21 -40.14 38.73 5.63
CA LEU A 21 -39.65 40.07 5.31
C LEU A 21 -38.68 40.00 4.12
N ALA A 22 -39.12 40.57 3.00
CA ALA A 22 -38.32 40.96 1.85
C ALA A 22 -38.81 42.35 1.38
N GLY A 23 -37.89 43.19 0.90
CA GLY A 23 -38.16 44.50 0.27
C GLY A 23 -37.09 45.53 0.66
N ALA A 24 -36.05 45.74 -0.15
CA ALA A 24 -35.98 46.55 -1.38
C ALA A 24 -35.77 48.06 -1.13
N ALA A 25 -34.64 48.58 -1.63
CA ALA A 25 -34.51 49.98 -2.06
C ALA A 25 -33.37 50.10 -3.09
N ALA A 26 -33.69 50.68 -4.25
CA ALA A 26 -32.80 51.03 -5.35
C ALA A 26 -33.00 52.52 -5.71
N ALA A 27 -32.11 53.03 -6.58
CA ALA A 27 -31.97 54.38 -7.18
C ALA A 27 -31.08 55.36 -6.39
N GLY A 28 -30.14 56.12 -6.97
CA GLY A 28 -29.72 56.34 -8.37
C GLY A 28 -29.01 57.71 -8.50
N VAL A 29 -28.29 57.92 -9.63
CA VAL A 29 -27.62 59.16 -10.12
C VAL A 29 -26.24 59.48 -9.51
N GLY A 30 -25.15 59.80 -10.21
CA GLY A 30 -24.84 60.05 -11.63
C GLY A 30 -23.40 60.59 -11.78
N ASP A 31 -22.89 60.51 -13.01
CA ASP A 31 -21.79 61.27 -13.64
C ASP A 31 -20.28 60.89 -13.50
N ALA A 32 -19.79 60.44 -14.66
CA ALA A 32 -18.69 60.98 -15.48
C ALA A 32 -17.20 60.73 -15.16
N GLU A 33 -16.59 60.03 -16.14
CA GLU A 33 -15.25 60.21 -16.72
C GLU A 33 -14.02 60.26 -15.80
N THR A 34 -13.14 59.26 -15.94
CA THR A 34 -11.82 59.47 -16.57
C THR A 34 -11.08 58.15 -16.80
N ALA A 35 -10.42 58.10 -17.95
CA ALA A 35 -9.60 57.00 -18.43
C ALA A 35 -8.41 56.69 -17.50
N GLY A 36 -8.10 55.40 -17.34
CA GLY A 36 -6.91 54.94 -16.63
C GLY A 36 -6.71 53.46 -16.82
N ALA A 37 -5.95 53.08 -17.86
CA ALA A 37 -5.48 51.72 -18.07
C ALA A 37 -4.64 51.26 -16.86
N TYR A 38 -5.20 50.41 -16.00
CA TYR A 38 -4.46 49.75 -14.92
C TYR A 38 -4.01 48.36 -15.37
N HIS A 39 -2.80 48.33 -15.91
CA HIS A 39 -1.94 47.15 -15.96
C HIS A 39 -1.59 46.72 -14.52
N HIS A 40 -2.38 45.82 -13.92
CA HIS A 40 -1.96 45.14 -12.69
C HIS A 40 -0.98 44.01 -13.04
N ARG A 41 0.30 44.40 -13.16
CA ARG A 41 1.44 43.51 -12.90
C ARG A 41 1.31 43.00 -11.46
N HIS A 42 0.77 41.80 -11.27
CA HIS A 42 1.09 41.04 -10.07
C HIS A 42 2.54 40.58 -10.18
N LYS A 43 3.46 41.41 -9.66
CA LYS A 43 4.79 40.96 -9.24
C LYS A 43 4.58 39.84 -8.23
N ARG A 44 4.67 38.59 -8.68
CA ARG A 44 4.96 37.46 -7.79
C ARG A 44 6.25 37.82 -7.06
N ARG A 45 6.14 38.12 -5.76
CA ARG A 45 7.30 38.10 -4.88
C ARG A 45 7.77 36.65 -4.87
N HIS A 46 8.85 36.37 -5.59
CA HIS A 46 9.71 35.25 -5.26
C HIS A 46 10.15 35.46 -3.81
N ILE A 47 9.53 34.72 -2.89
CA ILE A 47 10.13 34.48 -1.59
C ILE A 47 11.17 33.39 -1.87
N ASP A 48 12.43 33.81 -1.86
CA ASP A 48 13.57 32.93 -1.78
C ASP A 48 13.49 32.17 -0.44
N ILE A 49 12.94 30.96 -0.44
CA ILE A 49 12.91 30.07 0.75
C ILE A 49 14.28 29.38 0.92
N GLY A 50 15.31 29.78 0.16
CA GLY A 50 16.67 29.27 0.25
C GLY A 50 17.58 29.93 1.30
N ARG A 51 17.09 30.87 2.13
CA ARG A 51 17.98 31.57 3.09
C ARG A 51 17.36 32.05 4.41
N ALA A 52 16.19 31.54 4.78
CA ALA A 52 15.46 31.96 5.99
C ALA A 52 15.16 30.82 7.01
N LEU A 53 15.78 29.65 6.85
CA LEU A 53 15.70 28.54 7.82
C LEU A 53 17.05 28.23 8.50
N GLY A 54 18.01 29.15 8.40
CA GLY A 54 19.36 28.98 8.93
C GLY A 54 19.62 29.52 10.34
N ASN A 55 18.66 30.23 10.98
CA ASN A 55 18.94 30.98 12.22
C ASN A 55 17.87 30.87 13.33
N THR A 56 16.95 29.91 13.28
CA THR A 56 15.90 29.78 14.32
C THR A 56 15.82 28.41 15.01
N LEU A 57 16.77 27.50 14.73
CA LEU A 57 17.01 26.31 15.57
C LEU A 57 18.19 26.46 16.54
N ALA A 58 19.02 27.51 16.40
CA ALA A 58 20.16 27.75 17.29
C ALA A 58 19.77 28.41 18.63
N ASP A 59 18.61 29.07 18.73
CA ASP A 59 18.18 29.81 19.92
C ASP A 59 17.20 29.05 20.83
N LYS A 60 17.00 27.75 20.61
CA LYS A 60 16.26 26.86 21.54
C LYS A 60 17.16 25.92 22.34
N MET A 61 18.46 26.21 22.43
CA MET A 61 19.39 25.49 23.33
C MET A 61 19.51 26.11 24.73
N ALA A 62 18.66 27.08 25.09
CA ALA A 62 18.68 27.73 26.40
C ALA A 62 17.93 27.01 27.55
N PRO A 63 16.93 26.12 27.34
CA PRO A 63 16.31 25.41 28.47
C PRO A 63 17.11 24.17 28.92
N ALA A 64 17.90 23.57 28.02
CA ALA A 64 18.67 22.36 28.31
C ALA A 64 19.88 22.63 29.24
N ALA A 65 20.45 23.84 29.19
CA ALA A 65 21.57 24.22 30.04
C ALA A 65 21.14 24.52 31.49
N ILE A 66 19.91 24.99 31.73
CA ILE A 66 19.45 25.41 33.07
C ILE A 66 18.96 24.22 33.91
N LEU A 67 18.50 23.13 33.29
CA LEU A 67 18.13 21.89 34.01
C LEU A 67 19.34 21.03 34.41
N SER A 68 20.51 21.26 33.82
CA SER A 68 21.73 20.48 34.11
C SER A 68 22.33 20.75 35.49
N ASN A 69 21.96 21.85 36.15
CA ASN A 69 22.57 22.29 37.41
C ASN A 69 21.75 21.96 38.67
N VAL A 70 20.53 21.42 38.55
CA VAL A 70 19.67 21.12 39.72
C VAL A 70 19.54 19.61 39.99
N PHE A 71 19.94 18.76 39.04
CA PHE A 71 19.98 17.30 39.18
C PHE A 71 21.39 16.76 38.94
N ASN A 72 22.35 17.20 39.75
CA ASN A 72 23.73 16.74 39.64
C ASN A 72 23.92 15.37 40.31
N THR A 73 23.24 14.36 39.77
CA THR A 73 23.67 12.97 39.85
C THR A 73 23.81 12.48 38.41
N ARG A 74 24.94 12.79 37.76
CA ARG A 74 25.38 12.00 36.60
C ARG A 74 25.51 10.55 37.11
N ARG A 75 24.46 9.74 36.94
CA ARG A 75 24.51 8.31 37.21
C ARG A 75 25.63 7.74 36.34
N HIS A 76 26.45 6.87 36.93
CA HIS A 76 27.61 6.33 36.23
C HIS A 76 27.14 5.48 35.05
N CYS A 77 27.40 5.94 33.82
CA CYS A 77 27.24 5.11 32.64
C CYS A 77 28.42 4.14 32.53
N ASP A 78 28.17 2.90 32.15
CA ASP A 78 29.21 1.89 31.91
C ASP A 78 29.74 1.91 30.46
N VAL A 79 29.18 2.79 29.62
CA VAL A 79 29.51 2.97 28.20
C VAL A 79 29.73 4.45 27.89
N ASP A 80 30.91 4.79 27.39
CA ASP A 80 31.26 6.13 26.86
C ASP A 80 31.20 6.19 25.34
N THR A 81 31.38 5.05 24.66
CA THR A 81 31.55 4.99 23.20
C THR A 81 30.77 3.81 22.62
N LEU A 82 29.99 4.09 21.58
CA LEU A 82 29.35 3.09 20.73
C LEU A 82 30.05 3.09 19.36
N LEU A 83 30.80 2.04 19.05
CA LEU A 83 31.48 1.90 17.77
C LEU A 83 30.70 0.93 16.87
N VAL A 84 30.19 1.44 15.75
CA VAL A 84 29.46 0.62 14.76
C VAL A 84 30.31 0.46 13.51
N GLN A 85 30.77 -0.76 13.25
CA GLN A 85 31.48 -1.14 12.04
C GLN A 85 30.55 -1.94 11.14
N VAL A 86 30.39 -1.50 9.89
CA VAL A 86 29.52 -2.15 8.90
C VAL A 86 30.38 -2.57 7.71
N GLU A 87 30.43 -3.88 7.44
CA GLU A 87 31.09 -4.48 6.28
C GLU A 87 30.03 -5.01 5.31
N VAL A 88 30.08 -4.54 4.06
CA VAL A 88 29.15 -4.94 2.99
C VAL A 88 29.94 -5.48 1.81
N HIS A 89 29.78 -6.76 1.51
CA HIS A 89 30.58 -7.41 0.46
C HIS A 89 30.22 -6.96 -0.96
N LYS A 90 28.93 -6.78 -1.28
CA LYS A 90 28.44 -6.27 -2.58
C LYS A 90 27.73 -4.92 -2.42
N SER A 91 28.48 -3.89 -2.07
CA SER A 91 27.92 -2.55 -1.81
C SER A 91 27.42 -1.81 -3.07
N GLY A 92 27.86 -2.22 -4.27
CA GLY A 92 27.50 -1.54 -5.52
C GLY A 92 26.10 -1.87 -6.06
N ASP A 93 25.46 -2.93 -5.58
CA ASP A 93 24.10 -3.30 -5.99
C ASP A 93 23.08 -2.68 -5.02
N ILE A 94 22.41 -1.63 -5.50
CA ILE A 94 21.42 -0.85 -4.75
C ILE A 94 19.99 -1.06 -5.26
N ASN A 95 19.78 -2.02 -6.17
CA ASN A 95 18.46 -2.36 -6.68
C ASN A 95 18.01 -3.68 -6.06
N LEU A 96 16.80 -3.67 -5.52
CA LEU A 96 16.22 -4.87 -4.93
C LEU A 96 15.66 -5.75 -6.05
N SER A 97 15.94 -7.03 -5.99
CA SER A 97 15.39 -8.07 -6.85
C SER A 97 14.89 -9.22 -6.00
N LEU A 98 14.24 -10.21 -6.62
CA LEU A 98 13.84 -11.44 -5.94
C LEU A 98 15.05 -12.35 -5.60
N ASP A 99 16.28 -12.06 -6.06
CA ASP A 99 17.50 -12.82 -5.73
C ASP A 99 18.45 -12.06 -4.79
N THR A 100 18.08 -10.84 -4.40
CA THR A 100 18.89 -10.04 -3.50
C THR A 100 19.07 -10.78 -2.17
N ASP A 101 20.32 -10.92 -1.76
CA ASP A 101 20.67 -11.51 -0.47
C ASP A 101 20.40 -10.50 0.64
N GLU A 102 19.36 -10.74 1.42
CA GLU A 102 18.94 -9.90 2.56
C GLU A 102 19.48 -10.40 3.91
N SER A 103 20.39 -11.38 3.91
CA SER A 103 20.98 -11.93 5.14
C SER A 103 22.01 -11.00 5.76
N TYR A 104 22.16 -11.10 7.08
CA TYR A 104 23.17 -10.37 7.83
C TYR A 104 23.61 -11.11 9.09
N LYS A 105 24.75 -10.69 9.62
CA LYS A 105 25.22 -11.03 10.95
C LYS A 105 25.54 -9.75 11.71
N LEU A 106 25.07 -9.67 12.95
CA LEU A 106 25.32 -8.58 13.88
C LEU A 106 25.89 -9.16 15.17
N SER A 107 27.01 -8.62 15.65
CA SER A 107 27.55 -8.95 16.97
C SER A 107 27.75 -7.70 17.81
N VAL A 108 27.35 -7.78 19.07
CA VAL A 108 27.58 -6.74 20.08
C VAL A 108 28.53 -7.29 21.14
N ALA A 109 29.54 -6.52 21.48
CA ALA A 109 30.49 -6.85 22.55
C ALA A 109 30.86 -5.59 23.34
N HIS A 110 30.67 -5.65 24.66
CA HIS A 110 31.13 -4.62 25.59
C HIS A 110 32.55 -4.92 26.08
N GLU A 111 33.45 -3.96 25.88
CA GLU A 111 34.83 -4.01 26.34
C GLU A 111 35.18 -2.71 27.07
N ARG A 112 35.47 -2.82 28.37
CA ARG A 112 35.75 -1.68 29.26
C ARG A 112 34.58 -0.67 29.29
N ARG A 113 34.69 0.43 28.54
CA ARG A 113 33.69 1.50 28.45
C ARG A 113 33.23 1.71 26.99
N THR A 114 33.52 0.75 26.12
CA THR A 114 33.16 0.80 24.70
C THR A 114 32.29 -0.39 24.35
N VAL A 115 31.18 -0.15 23.64
CA VAL A 115 30.39 -1.20 23.00
C VAL A 115 30.78 -1.25 21.52
N ASN A 116 31.37 -2.36 21.12
CA ASN A 116 31.74 -2.65 19.73
C ASN A 116 30.62 -3.43 19.06
N ILE A 117 30.10 -2.88 17.95
CA ILE A 117 29.09 -3.51 17.11
C ILE A 117 29.71 -3.78 15.75
N HIS A 118 29.67 -5.05 15.34
CA HIS A 118 30.13 -5.47 14.03
C HIS A 118 28.97 -6.03 13.23
N ILE A 119 28.72 -5.46 12.06
CA ILE A 119 27.71 -5.89 11.10
C ILE A 119 28.41 -6.38 9.84
N THR A 120 28.11 -7.58 9.40
CA THR A 120 28.52 -8.12 8.10
C THR A 120 27.30 -8.50 7.29
N ALA A 121 27.24 -8.08 6.03
CA ALA A 121 26.17 -8.48 5.12
C ALA A 121 26.69 -8.62 3.68
N ASN A 122 26.00 -9.45 2.90
CA ASN A 122 26.35 -9.64 1.50
C ASN A 122 25.88 -8.48 0.62
N SER A 123 24.84 -7.75 1.01
CA SER A 123 24.27 -6.63 0.25
C SER A 123 23.98 -5.42 1.14
N PHE A 124 23.74 -4.27 0.49
CA PHE A 124 23.20 -3.07 1.15
C PHE A 124 21.93 -3.38 1.96
N PHE A 125 21.04 -4.20 1.44
CA PHE A 125 19.76 -4.52 2.06
C PHE A 125 19.92 -5.35 3.34
N GLY A 126 20.82 -6.35 3.34
CA GLY A 126 21.16 -7.10 4.55
C GLY A 126 21.73 -6.20 5.65
N ALA A 127 22.65 -5.28 5.29
CA ALA A 127 23.21 -4.33 6.24
C ALA A 127 22.15 -3.37 6.80
N ARG A 128 21.20 -2.92 5.97
CA ARG A 128 20.06 -2.10 6.40
C ARG A 128 19.17 -2.86 7.40
N HIS A 129 18.87 -4.12 7.14
CA HIS A 129 18.11 -4.97 8.08
C HIS A 129 18.83 -5.10 9.42
N ALA A 130 20.16 -5.28 9.39
CA ALA A 130 20.99 -5.32 10.59
C ALA A 130 20.91 -4.02 11.38
N LEU A 131 20.94 -2.86 10.71
CA LEU A 131 20.79 -1.55 11.36
C LEU A 131 19.38 -1.39 11.97
N SER A 132 18.33 -1.82 11.27
CA SER A 132 16.97 -1.81 11.82
C SER A 132 16.85 -2.70 13.06
N THR A 133 17.50 -3.87 13.07
CA THR A 133 17.57 -4.75 14.23
C THR A 133 18.40 -4.13 15.36
N LEU A 134 19.55 -3.51 15.05
CA LEU A 134 20.39 -2.82 16.04
C LEU A 134 19.62 -1.76 16.81
N GLN A 135 18.83 -0.94 16.10
CA GLN A 135 18.04 0.09 16.75
C GLN A 135 16.97 -0.49 17.70
N GLN A 136 16.59 -1.76 17.56
CA GLN A 136 15.69 -2.47 18.49
C GLN A 136 16.40 -3.06 19.70
N LEU A 137 17.73 -3.11 19.69
CA LEU A 137 18.54 -3.52 20.84
C LEU A 137 18.90 -2.34 21.76
N ILE A 138 18.56 -1.12 21.35
CA ILE A 138 18.78 0.13 22.10
C ILE A 138 17.42 0.64 22.56
N TRP A 139 17.25 0.84 23.86
CA TRP A 139 16.02 1.40 24.43
C TRP A 139 16.34 2.44 25.48
N TYR A 140 15.37 3.31 25.73
CA TYR A 140 15.43 4.29 26.81
C TYR A 140 14.71 3.72 28.03
N ASP A 141 15.38 3.75 29.18
CA ASP A 141 14.83 3.41 30.48
C ASP A 141 14.48 4.71 31.20
N ASP A 142 13.19 4.88 31.52
CA ASP A 142 12.66 6.08 32.16
C ASP A 142 12.87 6.11 33.68
N GLU A 143 13.08 4.97 34.32
CA GLU A 143 13.46 4.89 35.75
C GLU A 143 14.92 5.32 35.94
N ASP A 144 15.78 4.93 35.00
CA ASP A 144 17.20 5.27 35.00
C ASP A 144 17.53 6.59 34.30
N ASN A 145 16.65 7.08 33.43
CA ASN A 145 16.89 8.22 32.54
C ASN A 145 18.16 8.00 31.70
N LEU A 146 18.33 6.78 31.20
CA LEU A 146 19.51 6.33 30.45
C LEU A 146 19.11 5.52 29.21
N LEU A 147 19.98 5.52 28.20
CA LEU A 147 19.90 4.58 27.09
C LEU A 147 20.60 3.28 27.48
N HIS A 148 19.91 2.17 27.28
CA HIS A 148 20.43 0.82 27.50
C HIS A 148 20.63 0.11 26.16
N ILE A 149 21.61 -0.78 26.13
CA ILE A 149 21.89 -1.69 25.04
C ILE A 149 22.32 -3.03 25.61
N LEU A 150 22.06 -4.12 24.90
CA LEU A 150 22.61 -5.43 25.26
C LEU A 150 24.15 -5.38 25.32
N SER A 151 24.74 -5.87 26.42
CA SER A 151 26.21 -5.91 26.58
C SER A 151 26.89 -6.94 25.68
N LYS A 152 26.15 -7.99 25.29
CA LYS A 152 26.62 -9.04 24.39
C LYS A 152 25.45 -9.63 23.60
N ALA A 153 25.60 -9.72 22.29
CA ALA A 153 24.63 -10.39 21.42
C ALA A 153 25.33 -10.93 20.16
N ILE A 154 24.80 -12.02 19.60
CA ILE A 154 25.17 -12.52 18.26
C ILE A 154 23.85 -12.85 17.56
N ILE A 155 23.60 -12.19 16.44
CA ILE A 155 22.41 -12.35 15.60
C ILE A 155 22.88 -12.77 14.21
N ILE A 156 22.31 -13.85 13.69
CA ILE A 156 22.47 -14.30 12.30
C ILE A 156 21.06 -14.46 11.77
N ASP A 157 20.71 -13.72 10.73
CA ASP A 157 19.31 -13.53 10.37
C ASP A 157 19.15 -13.38 8.85
N THR A 158 18.03 -13.88 8.33
CA THR A 158 17.69 -13.91 6.89
C THR A 158 16.19 -14.09 6.73
N PRO A 159 15.55 -13.49 5.71
CA PRO A 159 14.14 -13.74 5.47
C PRO A 159 13.87 -15.15 4.95
N ARG A 160 12.71 -15.70 5.34
CA ARG A 160 12.18 -16.96 4.83
C ARG A 160 11.67 -16.83 3.40
N PHE A 161 10.92 -15.76 3.12
CA PHE A 161 10.33 -15.48 1.82
C PHE A 161 10.94 -14.25 1.17
N ARG A 162 11.08 -14.30 -0.15
CA ARG A 162 11.76 -13.26 -0.94
C ARG A 162 10.82 -12.09 -1.28
N TYR A 163 9.52 -12.38 -1.39
CA TYR A 163 8.46 -11.40 -1.59
C TYR A 163 7.71 -11.16 -0.27
N ARG A 164 7.79 -9.94 0.28
CA ARG A 164 7.12 -9.55 1.53
C ARG A 164 6.42 -8.21 1.31
N GLY A 165 5.17 -8.31 0.88
CA GLY A 165 4.45 -7.21 0.25
C GLY A 165 3.48 -6.47 1.16
N LEU A 166 3.20 -5.22 0.77
CA LEU A 166 2.05 -4.42 1.17
C LEU A 166 1.51 -3.73 -0.07
N MET A 167 0.26 -3.99 -0.42
CA MET A 167 -0.45 -3.28 -1.47
C MET A 167 -1.24 -2.10 -0.89
N LEU A 168 -1.08 -0.93 -1.50
CA LEU A 168 -1.91 0.24 -1.24
C LEU A 168 -2.61 0.65 -2.54
N ASP A 169 -3.93 0.63 -2.50
CA ASP A 169 -4.79 1.27 -3.49
C ASP A 169 -4.81 2.78 -3.25
N THR A 170 -4.53 3.54 -4.30
CA THR A 170 -4.54 5.02 -4.28
C THR A 170 -5.48 5.60 -5.34
N SER A 171 -6.34 4.75 -5.90
CA SER A 171 -7.32 5.12 -6.90
C SER A 171 -8.70 5.30 -6.29
N ARG A 172 -9.15 4.40 -5.41
CA ARG A 172 -10.48 4.53 -4.78
C ARG A 172 -10.53 5.73 -3.83
N HIS A 173 -9.39 6.06 -3.20
CA HIS A 173 -9.14 7.34 -2.54
C HIS A 173 -7.68 7.78 -2.77
N PHE A 174 -7.45 9.09 -2.81
CA PHE A 174 -6.10 9.65 -2.94
C PHE A 174 -5.36 9.64 -1.59
N PHE A 175 -4.02 9.48 -1.65
CA PHE A 175 -3.13 9.55 -0.48
C PHE A 175 -1.94 10.47 -0.76
N SER A 176 -1.59 11.37 0.16
CA SER A 176 -0.43 12.23 -0.01
C SER A 176 0.90 11.44 -0.12
N LEU A 177 1.92 12.04 -0.74
CA LEU A 177 3.27 11.47 -0.76
C LEU A 177 3.83 11.25 0.65
N GLU A 178 3.47 12.11 1.60
CA GLU A 178 3.90 11.97 2.98
C GLU A 178 3.26 10.74 3.65
N ALA A 179 1.99 10.45 3.36
CA ALA A 179 1.33 9.23 3.81
C ALA A 179 1.96 7.96 3.20
N ILE A 180 2.28 7.98 1.91
CA ILE A 180 2.96 6.88 1.22
C ILE A 180 4.37 6.65 1.80
N LYS A 181 5.16 7.71 1.96
CA LYS A 181 6.50 7.63 2.58
C LYS A 181 6.44 7.13 4.02
N ARG A 182 5.46 7.58 4.81
CA ARG A 182 5.24 7.10 6.19
C ARG A 182 4.90 5.61 6.21
N THR A 183 4.09 5.13 5.26
CA THR A 183 3.83 3.70 5.06
C THR A 183 5.12 2.92 4.77
N ILE A 184 5.98 3.43 3.88
CA ILE A 184 7.29 2.85 3.56
C ILE A 184 8.21 2.79 4.79
N VAL A 185 8.17 3.80 5.68
CA VAL A 185 8.91 3.75 6.96
C VAL A 185 8.43 2.57 7.80
N GLY A 186 7.10 2.40 7.98
CA GLY A 186 6.54 1.25 8.69
C GLY A 186 6.98 -0.09 8.08
N MET A 187 6.91 -0.21 6.74
CA MET A 187 7.37 -1.39 6.00
C MET A 187 8.85 -1.69 6.26
N SER A 188 9.70 -0.66 6.22
CA SER A 188 11.14 -0.76 6.44
C SER A 188 11.48 -1.37 7.80
N HIS A 189 10.76 -0.94 8.85
CA HIS A 189 10.93 -1.43 10.22
C HIS A 189 10.31 -2.82 10.44
N ALA A 190 9.24 -3.15 9.72
CA ALA A 190 8.63 -4.49 9.69
C ALA A 190 9.37 -5.47 8.75
N LYS A 191 10.44 -5.01 8.08
CA LYS A 191 11.22 -5.75 7.08
C LYS A 191 10.40 -6.26 5.87
N LEU A 192 9.27 -5.63 5.58
CA LEU A 192 8.58 -5.73 4.30
C LEU A 192 9.43 -5.08 3.22
N ASN A 193 9.39 -5.59 1.99
CA ASN A 193 10.35 -5.23 0.95
C ASN A 193 9.72 -4.97 -0.43
N ARG A 194 8.39 -5.12 -0.58
CA ARG A 194 7.65 -4.78 -1.81
C ARG A 194 6.49 -3.86 -1.46
N PHE A 195 6.51 -2.65 -2.00
CA PHE A 195 5.39 -1.73 -1.95
C PHE A 195 4.65 -1.84 -3.28
N HIS A 196 3.57 -2.60 -3.27
CA HIS A 196 2.71 -2.76 -4.42
C HIS A 196 1.76 -1.56 -4.47
N TRP A 197 1.99 -0.69 -5.45
CA TRP A 197 1.25 0.55 -5.59
C TRP A 197 0.19 0.38 -6.67
N HIS A 198 -1.02 0.03 -6.25
CA HIS A 198 -2.20 -0.01 -7.10
C HIS A 198 -2.63 1.45 -7.36
N ILE A 199 -2.10 2.01 -8.46
CA ILE A 199 -2.09 3.46 -8.69
C ILE A 199 -3.30 3.95 -9.52
N THR A 200 -4.03 3.05 -10.18
CA THR A 200 -5.19 3.39 -11.02
C THR A 200 -6.26 2.32 -10.92
N ASP A 201 -7.53 2.74 -10.97
CA ASP A 201 -8.70 1.86 -11.04
C ASP A 201 -9.81 2.57 -11.84
N SER A 202 -11.00 1.99 -11.88
CA SER A 202 -12.21 2.54 -12.46
C SER A 202 -12.65 3.87 -11.85
N GLN A 203 -12.46 4.05 -10.54
CA GLN A 203 -12.88 5.25 -9.81
C GLN A 203 -12.04 6.46 -10.18
N SER A 204 -10.70 6.33 -10.24
CA SER A 204 -9.83 7.44 -10.61
C SER A 204 -8.53 7.03 -11.33
N PHE A 205 -7.96 8.01 -12.04
CA PHE A 205 -6.64 7.90 -12.66
C PHE A 205 -5.75 9.06 -12.15
N PRO A 206 -5.08 8.92 -11.00
CA PRO A 206 -4.31 10.02 -10.40
C PRO A 206 -2.93 10.21 -11.02
N TYR A 207 -2.38 9.24 -11.77
CA TYR A 207 -1.05 9.36 -12.36
C TYR A 207 -1.01 10.34 -13.55
N VAL A 208 -0.13 11.34 -13.51
CA VAL A 208 0.04 12.32 -14.59
C VAL A 208 1.01 11.78 -15.64
N SER A 209 0.48 11.10 -16.64
CA SER A 209 1.26 10.64 -17.79
C SER A 209 1.83 11.80 -18.60
N LYS A 210 3.09 11.69 -19.02
CA LYS A 210 3.74 12.69 -19.90
C LYS A 210 3.18 12.62 -21.32
N ASN A 211 2.83 11.41 -21.78
CA ASN A 211 2.26 11.18 -23.10
C ASN A 211 0.74 11.39 -23.16
N PHE A 212 0.03 11.12 -22.06
CA PHE A 212 -1.44 11.15 -22.00
C PHE A 212 -1.96 11.95 -20.78
N PRO A 213 -1.71 13.27 -20.72
CA PRO A 213 -2.14 14.09 -19.60
C PRO A 213 -3.67 14.08 -19.41
N GLU A 214 -4.44 13.79 -20.46
CA GLU A 214 -5.90 13.66 -20.38
C GLU A 214 -6.39 12.58 -19.42
N MET A 215 -5.56 11.57 -19.12
CA MET A 215 -5.94 10.55 -18.14
C MET A 215 -6.15 11.15 -16.76
N ALA A 216 -5.18 11.92 -16.25
CA ALA A 216 -5.32 12.60 -14.98
C ALA A 216 -6.30 13.78 -15.03
N ILE A 217 -6.32 14.55 -16.13
CA ILE A 217 -7.24 15.69 -16.28
C ILE A 217 -8.71 15.26 -16.19
N HIS A 218 -9.05 14.06 -16.65
CA HIS A 218 -10.41 13.55 -16.65
C HIS A 218 -10.69 12.50 -15.57
N GLY A 219 -9.64 11.82 -15.09
CA GLY A 219 -9.76 10.70 -14.15
C GLY A 219 -9.38 11.00 -12.72
N ALA A 220 -8.58 12.03 -12.41
CA ALA A 220 -8.23 12.36 -11.02
C ALA A 220 -9.40 13.05 -10.29
N TYR A 221 -9.47 12.88 -8.97
CA TYR A 221 -10.51 13.54 -8.15
C TYR A 221 -10.40 15.08 -8.16
N SER A 222 -9.18 15.61 -8.24
CA SER A 222 -8.90 17.02 -8.43
C SER A 222 -7.49 17.24 -9.01
N GLU A 223 -7.18 18.47 -9.44
CA GLU A 223 -5.83 18.84 -9.90
C GLU A 223 -4.74 18.62 -8.83
N HIS A 224 -5.12 18.59 -7.55
CA HIS A 224 -4.19 18.41 -6.42
C HIS A 224 -4.08 16.96 -5.94
N GLU A 225 -4.97 16.08 -6.39
CA GLU A 225 -5.00 14.66 -6.04
C GLU A 225 -4.41 13.84 -7.18
N THR A 226 -3.17 14.18 -7.54
CA THR A 226 -2.44 13.55 -8.64
C THR A 226 -1.02 13.17 -8.22
N TYR A 227 -0.43 12.23 -8.96
CA TYR A 227 0.97 11.83 -8.83
C TYR A 227 1.72 12.10 -10.13
N THR A 228 2.64 13.06 -10.11
CA THR A 228 3.52 13.33 -11.25
C THR A 228 4.62 12.28 -11.38
N PHE A 229 5.22 12.17 -12.56
CA PHE A 229 6.37 11.29 -12.80
C PHE A 229 7.51 11.53 -11.79
N GLU A 230 7.80 12.80 -11.49
CA GLU A 230 8.87 13.18 -10.57
C GLU A 230 8.56 12.77 -9.13
N GLU A 231 7.31 12.82 -8.71
CA GLU A 231 6.85 12.39 -7.38
C GLU A 231 6.86 10.86 -7.24
N VAL A 232 6.43 10.12 -8.27
CA VAL A 232 6.57 8.65 -8.28
C VAL A 232 8.04 8.25 -8.18
N ARG A 233 8.92 8.96 -8.90
CA ARG A 233 10.37 8.75 -8.82
C ARG A 233 10.94 9.10 -7.43
N GLU A 234 10.44 10.14 -6.79
CA GLU A 234 10.81 10.52 -5.42
C GLU A 234 10.44 9.43 -4.43
N VAL A 235 9.20 8.91 -4.50
CA VAL A 235 8.74 7.80 -3.66
C VAL A 235 9.60 6.56 -3.89
N ALA A 236 9.93 6.22 -5.13
CA ALA A 236 10.79 5.07 -5.44
C ALA A 236 12.22 5.24 -4.90
N ALA A 237 12.78 6.45 -4.97
CA ALA A 237 14.10 6.74 -4.39
C ALA A 237 14.08 6.65 -2.86
N PHE A 238 13.02 7.16 -2.24
CA PHE A 238 12.79 7.04 -0.80
C PHE A 238 12.65 5.57 -0.38
N ALA A 239 11.80 4.79 -1.07
CA ALA A 239 11.64 3.37 -0.82
C ALA A 239 12.97 2.60 -0.91
N ARG A 240 13.80 2.91 -1.91
CA ARG A 240 15.10 2.23 -2.12
C ARG A 240 16.03 2.35 -0.91
N VAL A 241 16.17 3.54 -0.31
CA VAL A 241 17.01 3.71 0.89
C VAL A 241 16.40 3.04 2.13
N HIS A 242 15.09 2.86 2.13
CA HIS A 242 14.34 2.11 3.14
C HIS A 242 14.31 0.58 2.87
N GLY A 243 14.98 0.11 1.82
CA GLY A 243 15.05 -1.29 1.44
C GLY A 243 13.72 -1.88 0.97
N VAL A 244 12.90 -1.05 0.33
CA VAL A 244 11.61 -1.39 -0.25
C VAL A 244 11.66 -1.09 -1.75
N GLN A 245 11.17 -2.02 -2.57
CA GLN A 245 10.97 -1.79 -4.00
C GLN A 245 9.53 -1.37 -4.26
N VAL A 246 9.35 -0.29 -5.04
CA VAL A 246 8.03 0.14 -5.52
C VAL A 246 7.66 -0.65 -6.76
N LEU A 247 6.51 -1.29 -6.73
CA LEU A 247 5.92 -2.06 -7.83
C LEU A 247 4.60 -1.39 -8.22
N PRO A 248 4.59 -0.52 -9.23
CA PRO A 248 3.36 0.13 -9.66
C PRO A 248 2.50 -0.84 -10.47
N GLU A 249 1.18 -0.75 -10.29
CA GLU A 249 0.18 -1.52 -11.01
C GLU A 249 -0.77 -0.57 -11.75
N ILE A 250 -0.92 -0.81 -13.06
CA ILE A 250 -2.07 -0.35 -13.83
C ILE A 250 -2.89 -1.59 -14.08
N ASP A 251 -3.99 -1.74 -13.35
CA ASP A 251 -4.84 -2.91 -13.49
C ASP A 251 -5.51 -2.92 -14.87
N ALA A 252 -5.42 -4.06 -15.55
CA ALA A 252 -5.91 -4.24 -16.90
C ALA A 252 -6.26 -5.71 -17.19
N PRO A 253 -7.33 -5.99 -17.94
CA PRO A 253 -8.17 -5.02 -18.66
C PRO A 253 -9.38 -4.50 -17.88
N ALA A 254 -9.74 -5.10 -16.74
CA ALA A 254 -10.79 -4.56 -15.87
C ALA A 254 -10.30 -3.29 -15.15
N HIS A 255 -11.10 -2.74 -14.25
CA HIS A 255 -10.68 -1.63 -13.39
C HIS A 255 -10.13 -0.42 -14.19
N ALA A 256 -10.70 -0.17 -15.38
CA ALA A 256 -10.23 0.86 -16.31
C ALA A 256 -11.40 1.74 -16.77
N GLY A 257 -11.78 2.69 -15.91
CA GLY A 257 -12.96 3.54 -16.06
C GLY A 257 -12.60 5.00 -16.33
N ASN A 258 -12.79 5.86 -15.33
CA ASN A 258 -12.56 7.30 -15.46
C ASN A 258 -11.09 7.59 -15.85
N GLY A 259 -10.88 8.49 -16.81
CA GLY A 259 -9.57 8.80 -17.37
C GLY A 259 -9.26 8.05 -18.68
N TRP A 260 -10.08 7.09 -19.10
CA TRP A 260 -9.91 6.36 -20.37
C TRP A 260 -10.81 6.86 -21.52
N GLU A 261 -11.75 7.78 -21.26
CA GLU A 261 -12.76 8.24 -22.22
C GLU A 261 -12.26 9.26 -23.26
N TRP A 262 -10.99 9.68 -23.20
CA TRP A 262 -10.44 10.71 -24.10
C TRP A 262 -10.11 10.20 -25.50
N GLY A 263 -9.97 8.88 -25.68
CA GLY A 263 -9.55 8.25 -26.93
C GLY A 263 -10.31 8.70 -28.18
N PRO A 264 -11.66 8.68 -28.20
CA PRO A 264 -12.44 9.10 -29.35
C PRO A 264 -12.21 10.56 -29.76
N LYS A 265 -12.02 11.47 -28.79
CA LYS A 265 -11.75 12.90 -29.05
C LYS A 265 -10.42 13.12 -29.76
N ARG A 266 -9.47 12.20 -29.63
CA ARG A 266 -8.17 12.19 -30.34
C ARG A 266 -8.16 11.27 -31.57
N GLY A 267 -9.30 10.72 -31.98
CA GLY A 267 -9.37 9.81 -33.14
C GLY A 267 -8.73 8.44 -32.90
N LEU A 268 -8.58 8.03 -31.64
CA LEU A 268 -8.01 6.72 -31.28
C LEU A 268 -9.08 5.64 -31.07
N GLY A 269 -10.36 5.98 -31.25
CA GLY A 269 -11.49 5.10 -30.92
C GLY A 269 -11.68 4.92 -29.41
N ASP A 270 -12.62 4.06 -29.03
CA ASP A 270 -12.90 3.75 -27.63
C ASP A 270 -11.77 2.90 -27.04
N LEU A 271 -11.01 3.48 -26.10
CA LEU A 271 -9.91 2.80 -25.41
C LEU A 271 -10.41 1.88 -24.28
N SER A 272 -11.52 2.26 -23.65
CA SER A 272 -12.26 1.48 -22.66
C SER A 272 -13.75 1.47 -22.97
N LEU A 273 -14.43 0.43 -22.52
CA LEU A 273 -15.84 0.11 -22.75
C LEU A 273 -16.57 0.04 -21.40
N CYS A 274 -17.90 0.14 -21.44
CA CYS A 274 -18.77 0.05 -20.26
C CYS A 274 -18.49 1.11 -19.17
N ILE A 275 -17.76 2.18 -19.51
CA ILE A 275 -17.40 3.24 -18.56
C ILE A 275 -18.69 3.81 -17.95
N ASN A 276 -18.78 3.78 -16.62
CA ASN A 276 -19.92 4.29 -15.84
C ASN A 276 -21.28 3.66 -16.22
N GLN A 277 -21.29 2.48 -16.83
CA GLN A 277 -22.52 1.84 -17.31
C GLN A 277 -23.48 1.44 -16.17
N GLN A 278 -24.78 1.58 -16.41
CA GLN A 278 -25.86 1.21 -15.48
C GLN A 278 -26.86 0.22 -16.12
N PRO A 279 -27.49 -0.67 -15.34
CA PRO A 279 -27.17 -1.00 -13.94
C PRO A 279 -25.79 -1.67 -13.82
N TRP A 280 -24.93 -1.14 -12.95
CA TRP A 280 -23.51 -1.54 -12.88
C TRP A 280 -23.32 -3.03 -12.55
N SER A 281 -24.21 -3.61 -11.75
CA SER A 281 -24.11 -4.99 -11.25
C SER A 281 -24.11 -6.08 -12.33
N PHE A 282 -24.47 -5.74 -13.57
CA PHE A 282 -24.39 -6.68 -14.70
C PHE A 282 -23.03 -6.64 -15.40
N TYR A 283 -22.31 -5.52 -15.29
CA TYR A 283 -21.16 -5.22 -16.15
C TYR A 283 -19.84 -5.09 -15.37
N CYS A 284 -19.88 -5.10 -14.05
CA CYS A 284 -18.70 -5.04 -13.18
C CYS A 284 -19.00 -5.53 -11.75
N GLY A 285 -17.95 -5.86 -10.99
CA GLY A 285 -18.04 -6.25 -9.58
C GLY A 285 -18.44 -5.09 -8.66
N GLU A 286 -18.10 -3.85 -9.04
CA GLU A 286 -18.41 -2.64 -8.29
C GLU A 286 -18.51 -1.40 -9.18
N PRO A 287 -19.29 -0.37 -8.79
CA PRO A 287 -19.36 0.87 -9.55
C PRO A 287 -18.14 1.78 -9.29
N PRO A 288 -17.69 2.56 -10.28
CA PRO A 288 -18.18 2.57 -11.66
C PRO A 288 -17.62 1.42 -12.51
N CYS A 289 -18.39 0.94 -13.48
CA CYS A 289 -17.85 -0.02 -14.44
C CYS A 289 -16.84 0.63 -15.40
N GLY A 290 -15.95 -0.18 -15.97
CA GLY A 290 -15.05 0.22 -17.05
C GLY A 290 -14.01 -0.88 -17.33
N GLN A 291 -13.86 -1.27 -18.59
CA GLN A 291 -12.85 -2.26 -19.00
C GLN A 291 -12.24 -1.90 -20.36
N LEU A 292 -10.92 -2.01 -20.46
CA LEU A 292 -10.17 -1.73 -21.68
C LEU A 292 -10.73 -2.50 -22.88
N ASN A 293 -10.69 -1.86 -24.05
CA ASN A 293 -11.15 -2.42 -25.30
C ASN A 293 -10.06 -3.31 -25.92
N PRO A 294 -10.20 -4.65 -25.92
CA PRO A 294 -9.18 -5.56 -26.41
C PRO A 294 -9.05 -5.57 -27.94
N LYS A 295 -10.05 -5.05 -28.68
CA LYS A 295 -10.03 -4.97 -30.15
C LYS A 295 -9.47 -3.64 -30.68
N ASN A 296 -9.24 -2.66 -29.79
CA ASN A 296 -8.61 -1.40 -30.18
C ASN A 296 -7.09 -1.48 -29.99
N ASN A 297 -6.34 -1.49 -31.09
CA ASN A 297 -4.88 -1.54 -31.03
C ASN A 297 -4.24 -0.35 -30.28
N ASN A 298 -4.92 0.80 -30.24
CA ASN A 298 -4.42 1.97 -29.52
C ASN A 298 -4.37 1.75 -28.00
N THR A 299 -5.25 0.91 -27.45
CA THR A 299 -5.25 0.52 -26.03
C THR A 299 -3.89 -0.05 -25.62
N TYR A 300 -3.36 -0.99 -26.41
CA TYR A 300 -2.05 -1.60 -26.14
C TYR A 300 -0.88 -0.63 -26.32
N LEU A 301 -0.97 0.33 -27.24
CA LEU A 301 0.06 1.36 -27.44
C LEU A 301 0.10 2.35 -26.27
N VAL A 302 -1.07 2.69 -25.73
CA VAL A 302 -1.20 3.53 -24.53
C VAL A 302 -0.61 2.81 -23.33
N LEU A 303 -1.00 1.55 -23.08
CA LEU A 303 -0.43 0.72 -22.00
C LEU A 303 1.09 0.62 -22.09
N GLN A 304 1.64 0.38 -23.30
CA GLN A 304 3.09 0.32 -23.50
C GLN A 304 3.81 1.58 -23.00
N ARG A 305 3.28 2.76 -23.32
CA ARG A 305 3.88 4.04 -22.93
C ARG A 305 3.73 4.30 -21.43
N LEU A 306 2.61 3.91 -20.82
CA LEU A 306 2.42 3.99 -19.37
C LEU A 306 3.39 3.07 -18.64
N TYR A 307 3.55 1.82 -19.10
CA TYR A 307 4.54 0.90 -18.54
C TYR A 307 5.97 1.45 -18.67
N GLU A 308 6.31 2.04 -19.81
CA GLU A 308 7.62 2.68 -20.03
C GLU A 308 7.85 3.85 -19.06
N GLU A 309 6.85 4.71 -18.86
CA GLU A 309 6.92 5.82 -17.90
C GLU A 309 7.10 5.32 -16.46
N LEU A 310 6.30 4.33 -16.03
CA LEU A 310 6.37 3.79 -14.68
C LEU A 310 7.69 3.05 -14.40
N LEU A 311 8.15 2.21 -15.33
CA LEU A 311 9.46 1.54 -15.22
C LEU A 311 10.62 2.55 -15.14
N ASN A 312 10.54 3.64 -15.90
CA ASN A 312 11.54 4.71 -15.85
C ASN A 312 11.47 5.50 -14.53
N ALA A 313 10.30 5.65 -13.93
CA ALA A 313 10.12 6.34 -12.65
C ALA A 313 10.60 5.50 -11.46
N THR A 314 10.26 4.20 -11.42
CA THR A 314 10.55 3.33 -10.27
C THR A 314 11.93 2.66 -10.35
N GLY A 315 12.49 2.56 -11.56
CA GLY A 315 13.81 2.01 -11.82
C GLY A 315 13.77 0.53 -12.23
N PRO A 316 14.96 -0.10 -12.40
CA PRO A 316 15.05 -1.48 -12.83
C PRO A 316 14.30 -2.43 -11.89
N THR A 317 13.54 -3.36 -12.47
CA THR A 317 12.79 -4.36 -11.73
C THR A 317 12.85 -5.71 -12.42
N ASP A 318 12.86 -6.77 -11.63
CA ASP A 318 12.68 -8.15 -12.09
C ASP A 318 11.22 -8.64 -11.96
N TYR A 319 10.33 -7.76 -11.49
CA TYR A 319 8.94 -8.05 -11.19
C TYR A 319 8.01 -6.90 -11.64
N PHE A 320 6.86 -7.21 -12.25
CA PHE A 320 5.86 -6.21 -12.67
C PHE A 320 4.45 -6.78 -12.56
N HIS A 321 3.49 -6.03 -12.01
CA HIS A 321 2.09 -6.45 -11.86
C HIS A 321 1.23 -5.88 -13.00
N LEU A 322 0.47 -6.75 -13.68
CA LEU A 322 -0.44 -6.38 -14.78
C LEU A 322 -1.90 -6.33 -14.36
N GLY A 323 -2.21 -6.68 -13.12
CA GLY A 323 -3.58 -6.80 -12.62
C GLY A 323 -4.26 -8.02 -13.20
N GLY A 324 -5.38 -7.82 -13.88
CA GLY A 324 -6.09 -8.88 -14.60
C GLY A 324 -7.01 -9.70 -13.72
N ASP A 325 -7.57 -9.07 -12.70
CA ASP A 325 -8.71 -9.56 -11.94
C ASP A 325 -10.04 -9.17 -12.62
N GLU A 326 -11.12 -9.76 -12.09
CA GLU A 326 -12.54 -9.39 -12.27
C GLU A 326 -13.06 -9.01 -13.68
N VAL A 327 -12.41 -9.47 -14.75
CA VAL A 327 -12.88 -9.21 -16.13
C VAL A 327 -14.29 -9.76 -16.34
N ASN A 328 -15.21 -8.83 -16.56
CA ASN A 328 -16.60 -9.08 -16.84
C ASN A 328 -16.81 -9.32 -18.34
N LEU A 329 -17.18 -10.55 -18.71
CA LEU A 329 -17.40 -10.94 -20.10
C LEU A 329 -18.73 -10.38 -20.65
N GLU A 330 -19.71 -10.10 -19.80
CA GLU A 330 -20.98 -9.48 -20.23
C GLU A 330 -20.76 -8.04 -20.71
N CYS A 331 -19.83 -7.29 -20.08
CA CYS A 331 -19.40 -5.99 -20.58
C CYS A 331 -18.95 -6.07 -22.04
N TRP A 332 -17.99 -6.94 -22.36
CA TRP A 332 -17.48 -7.12 -23.73
C TRP A 332 -18.50 -7.74 -24.68
N GLY A 333 -19.35 -8.66 -24.22
CA GLY A 333 -20.38 -9.31 -25.02
C GLY A 333 -21.39 -8.34 -25.63
N GLN A 334 -21.52 -7.13 -25.09
CA GLN A 334 -22.35 -6.07 -25.69
C GLN A 334 -21.74 -5.46 -26.96
N TYR A 335 -20.42 -5.44 -27.05
CA TYR A 335 -19.69 -4.74 -28.12
C TYR A 335 -19.15 -5.72 -29.17
N PHE A 336 -18.94 -6.97 -28.78
CA PHE A 336 -18.35 -7.97 -29.65
C PHE A 336 -19.26 -9.18 -29.82
N ASN A 337 -19.47 -9.59 -31.07
CA ASN A 337 -20.16 -10.83 -31.41
C ASN A 337 -19.16 -12.00 -31.50
N ASP A 338 -18.30 -12.17 -30.47
CA ASP A 338 -17.31 -13.24 -30.41
C ASP A 338 -17.86 -14.47 -29.67
N THR A 339 -17.49 -15.66 -30.14
CA THR A 339 -17.87 -16.92 -29.49
C THR A 339 -16.97 -17.31 -28.31
N ASP A 340 -15.79 -16.68 -28.20
CA ASP A 340 -14.80 -16.97 -27.15
C ASP A 340 -14.19 -15.69 -26.57
N LEU A 341 -14.95 -15.03 -25.70
CA LEU A 341 -14.49 -13.82 -24.98
C LEU A 341 -13.38 -14.13 -23.96
N ARG A 342 -13.24 -15.38 -23.52
CA ARG A 342 -12.15 -15.78 -22.62
C ARG A 342 -10.83 -15.93 -23.39
N GLY A 343 -10.89 -16.44 -24.62
CA GLY A 343 -9.77 -16.38 -25.57
C GLY A 343 -9.35 -14.95 -25.86
N LEU A 344 -10.32 -14.03 -26.05
CA LEU A 344 -10.04 -12.60 -26.22
C LEU A 344 -9.34 -11.98 -24.99
N TRP A 345 -9.74 -12.37 -23.77
CA TRP A 345 -9.04 -11.98 -22.54
C TRP A 345 -7.60 -12.54 -22.50
N CYS A 346 -7.43 -13.80 -22.89
CA CYS A 346 -6.11 -14.42 -22.98
C CYS A 346 -5.19 -13.64 -23.92
N ASP A 347 -5.67 -13.33 -25.13
CA ASP A 347 -4.94 -12.56 -26.13
C ASP A 347 -4.61 -11.16 -25.63
N PHE A 348 -5.52 -10.52 -24.89
CA PHE A 348 -5.26 -9.23 -24.26
C PHE A 348 -4.06 -9.30 -23.32
N MET A 349 -4.04 -10.28 -22.40
CA MET A 349 -2.95 -10.42 -21.43
C MET A 349 -1.61 -10.72 -22.10
N LEU A 350 -1.59 -11.61 -23.10
CA LEU A 350 -0.38 -11.93 -23.86
C LEU A 350 0.14 -10.71 -24.64
N ASN A 351 -0.76 -9.91 -25.23
CA ASN A 351 -0.41 -8.66 -25.89
C ASN A 351 0.10 -7.62 -24.89
N ALA A 352 -0.52 -7.47 -23.73
CA ALA A 352 -0.05 -6.58 -22.66
C ALA A 352 1.35 -6.97 -22.17
N MET A 353 1.64 -8.27 -21.98
CA MET A 353 2.98 -8.77 -21.67
C MET A 353 3.98 -8.45 -22.78
N ALA A 354 3.60 -8.60 -24.05
CA ALA A 354 4.46 -8.24 -25.18
C ALA A 354 4.76 -6.72 -25.21
N ARG A 355 3.77 -5.88 -24.88
CA ARG A 355 3.95 -4.43 -24.73
C ARG A 355 4.86 -4.09 -23.56
N LEU A 356 4.69 -4.75 -22.42
CA LEU A 356 5.57 -4.59 -21.26
C LEU A 356 7.03 -4.91 -21.60
N LYS A 357 7.26 -6.00 -22.34
CA LYS A 357 8.61 -6.34 -22.82
C LYS A 357 9.21 -5.22 -23.67
N ILE A 358 8.44 -4.66 -24.60
CA ILE A 358 8.90 -3.53 -25.43
C ILE A 358 9.18 -2.29 -24.57
N ALA A 359 8.27 -1.97 -23.65
CA ALA A 359 8.40 -0.85 -22.72
C ALA A 359 9.65 -0.96 -21.84
N ASN A 360 10.04 -2.19 -21.50
CA ASN A 360 11.26 -2.50 -20.76
C ASN A 360 12.46 -2.78 -21.70
N ASN A 361 12.62 -2.01 -22.78
CA ASN A 361 13.75 -2.11 -23.71
C ASN A 361 13.95 -3.50 -24.34
N ASN A 362 12.86 -4.18 -24.69
CA ASN A 362 12.84 -5.57 -25.17
C ASN A 362 13.37 -6.62 -24.17
N VAL A 363 13.54 -6.25 -22.91
CA VAL A 363 13.89 -7.14 -21.81
C VAL A 363 12.60 -7.50 -21.08
N GLU A 364 12.25 -8.77 -21.08
CA GLU A 364 11.07 -9.22 -20.33
C GLU A 364 11.44 -9.32 -18.85
N PRO A 365 10.64 -8.74 -17.93
CA PRO A 365 10.82 -8.96 -16.49
C PRO A 365 10.93 -10.44 -16.16
N ARG A 366 11.61 -10.77 -15.07
CA ARG A 366 11.79 -12.18 -14.69
C ARG A 366 10.46 -12.82 -14.32
N VAL A 367 9.65 -12.06 -13.59
CA VAL A 367 8.31 -12.42 -13.16
C VAL A 367 7.36 -11.32 -13.61
N VAL A 368 6.28 -11.70 -14.27
CA VAL A 368 5.12 -10.83 -14.49
C VAL A 368 3.99 -11.38 -13.63
N SER A 369 3.38 -10.57 -12.78
CA SER A 369 2.30 -11.03 -11.93
C SER A 369 0.94 -10.58 -12.42
N VAL A 370 -0.04 -11.40 -12.10
CA VAL A 370 -1.46 -11.16 -12.32
C VAL A 370 -2.23 -11.63 -11.10
N TRP A 371 -3.40 -11.06 -10.85
CA TRP A 371 -4.31 -11.59 -9.83
C TRP A 371 -4.87 -12.96 -10.24
N SER A 372 -5.20 -13.80 -9.25
CA SER A 372 -5.99 -15.01 -9.48
C SER A 372 -7.36 -14.65 -10.03
N SER A 373 -7.76 -15.28 -11.13
CA SER A 373 -9.00 -14.96 -11.82
C SER A 373 -9.52 -16.14 -12.63
N GLY A 374 -10.66 -15.95 -13.30
CA GLY A 374 -11.18 -16.95 -14.24
C GLY A 374 -10.17 -17.33 -15.33
N LEU A 375 -9.23 -16.46 -15.69
CA LEU A 375 -8.21 -16.74 -16.70
C LEU A 375 -7.08 -17.65 -16.18
N THR A 376 -6.62 -17.43 -14.94
CA THR A 376 -5.49 -18.19 -14.34
C THR A 376 -5.82 -19.65 -14.08
N ASN A 377 -7.10 -19.99 -14.03
CA ASN A 377 -7.60 -21.37 -13.96
C ASN A 377 -7.58 -22.10 -15.33
N THR A 378 -6.98 -21.49 -16.35
CA THR A 378 -6.81 -22.06 -17.70
C THR A 378 -5.33 -22.14 -18.08
N LYS A 379 -5.00 -22.83 -19.17
CA LYS A 379 -3.63 -22.93 -19.70
C LYS A 379 -3.21 -21.74 -20.57
N CYS A 380 -3.87 -20.60 -20.45
CA CYS A 380 -3.60 -19.40 -21.24
C CYS A 380 -2.20 -18.82 -20.99
N LEU A 381 -1.84 -18.60 -19.73
CA LEU A 381 -0.66 -17.84 -19.35
C LEU A 381 0.56 -18.76 -19.15
N PRO A 382 1.78 -18.31 -19.53
CA PRO A 382 3.00 -19.11 -19.38
C PRO A 382 3.45 -19.17 -17.91
N SER A 383 3.22 -20.30 -17.25
CA SER A 383 3.51 -20.48 -15.82
C SER A 383 4.99 -20.33 -15.44
N SER A 384 5.92 -20.48 -16.39
CA SER A 384 7.35 -20.24 -16.17
C SER A 384 7.73 -18.77 -16.01
N ARG A 385 6.84 -17.84 -16.39
CA ARG A 385 7.06 -16.38 -16.35
C ARG A 385 6.04 -15.67 -15.48
N VAL A 386 4.84 -16.23 -15.38
CA VAL A 386 3.76 -15.62 -14.62
C VAL A 386 3.76 -16.10 -13.17
N ALA A 387 3.68 -15.16 -12.24
CA ALA A 387 3.29 -15.44 -10.87
C ALA A 387 1.82 -15.04 -10.66
N VAL A 388 1.06 -15.82 -9.91
CA VAL A 388 -0.34 -15.51 -9.61
C VAL A 388 -0.44 -15.01 -8.17
N GLN A 389 -0.96 -13.80 -7.99
CA GLN A 389 -1.30 -13.23 -6.69
C GLN A 389 -2.68 -13.73 -6.29
N VAL A 390 -2.72 -14.64 -5.30
CA VAL A 390 -3.92 -15.41 -4.95
C VAL A 390 -4.68 -14.71 -3.84
N TRP A 391 -5.81 -14.11 -4.20
CA TRP A 391 -6.67 -13.37 -3.27
C TRP A 391 -7.88 -14.15 -2.79
N GLY A 392 -8.23 -15.26 -3.46
CA GLY A 392 -9.31 -16.15 -3.06
C GLY A 392 -9.16 -16.68 -1.62
N GLY A 393 -10.23 -17.25 -1.09
CA GLY A 393 -10.24 -17.79 0.27
C GLY A 393 -9.20 -18.90 0.47
N SER A 394 -8.60 -18.96 1.66
CA SER A 394 -7.49 -19.88 1.95
C SER A 394 -7.80 -21.37 1.84
N THR A 395 -9.08 -21.73 1.83
CA THR A 395 -9.57 -23.11 1.71
C THR A 395 -10.03 -23.45 0.30
N TRP A 396 -9.99 -22.51 -0.64
CA TRP A 396 -10.45 -22.72 -2.00
C TRP A 396 -9.50 -23.63 -2.77
N GLN A 397 -10.07 -24.43 -3.68
CA GLN A 397 -9.33 -25.42 -4.48
C GLN A 397 -8.33 -24.75 -5.43
N GLU A 398 -8.60 -23.52 -5.87
CA GLU A 398 -7.73 -22.71 -6.74
C GLU A 398 -6.28 -22.64 -6.24
N ASN A 399 -6.07 -22.60 -4.92
CA ASN A 399 -4.74 -22.58 -4.32
C ASN A 399 -3.86 -23.76 -4.76
N TYR A 400 -4.45 -24.96 -4.82
CA TYR A 400 -3.76 -26.18 -5.24
C TYR A 400 -3.63 -26.20 -6.76
N ASP A 401 -4.70 -25.85 -7.48
CA ASP A 401 -4.76 -25.91 -8.93
C ASP A 401 -3.70 -24.98 -9.57
N LEU A 402 -3.50 -23.77 -9.04
CA LEU A 402 -2.49 -22.83 -9.53
C LEU A 402 -1.07 -23.40 -9.36
N ILE A 403 -0.77 -24.00 -8.20
CA ILE A 403 0.53 -24.61 -7.92
C ILE A 403 0.75 -25.83 -8.83
N ASP A 404 -0.25 -26.69 -8.97
CA ASP A 404 -0.18 -27.90 -9.80
C ASP A 404 -0.07 -27.57 -11.31
N ASN A 405 -0.62 -26.44 -11.74
CA ASN A 405 -0.42 -25.87 -13.07
C ASN A 405 0.98 -25.24 -13.27
N GLY A 406 1.82 -25.26 -12.24
CA GLY A 406 3.22 -24.84 -12.30
C GLY A 406 3.46 -23.35 -12.09
N PHE A 407 2.44 -22.58 -11.70
CA PHE A 407 2.62 -21.14 -11.41
C PHE A 407 3.43 -20.93 -10.14
N ASN A 408 4.21 -19.86 -10.11
CA ASN A 408 4.64 -19.28 -8.85
C ASN A 408 3.46 -18.53 -8.22
N VAL A 409 3.37 -18.48 -6.89
CA VAL A 409 2.26 -17.84 -6.19
C VAL A 409 2.74 -16.83 -5.15
N ILE A 410 1.97 -15.77 -4.99
CA ILE A 410 2.04 -14.83 -3.87
C ILE A 410 0.67 -14.90 -3.20
N PHE A 411 0.64 -15.24 -1.91
CA PHE A 411 -0.64 -15.34 -1.21
C PHE A 411 -1.08 -13.95 -0.71
N SER A 412 -2.35 -13.64 -0.92
CA SER A 412 -3.04 -12.44 -0.46
C SER A 412 -4.46 -12.77 -0.02
N HIS A 413 -4.68 -13.95 0.58
CA HIS A 413 -6.03 -14.47 0.82
C HIS A 413 -6.93 -13.49 1.58
N VAL A 414 -8.12 -13.25 1.03
CA VAL A 414 -9.14 -12.34 1.55
C VAL A 414 -9.60 -12.68 2.98
N ASP A 415 -9.51 -13.95 3.38
CA ASP A 415 -9.86 -14.42 4.72
C ASP A 415 -8.77 -14.19 5.78
N ALA A 416 -7.61 -13.66 5.39
CA ALA A 416 -6.49 -13.41 6.32
C ALA A 416 -5.78 -12.07 6.15
N TRP A 417 -5.46 -11.66 4.91
CA TRP A 417 -4.50 -10.59 4.61
C TRP A 417 -5.10 -9.38 3.89
N TYR A 418 -6.41 -9.32 3.71
CA TYR A 418 -7.13 -8.09 3.32
C TYR A 418 -7.39 -7.23 4.56
N LEU A 419 -6.87 -6.00 4.57
CA LEU A 419 -6.90 -5.10 5.72
C LEU A 419 -8.10 -4.15 5.72
N ASP A 420 -8.81 -4.05 4.60
CA ASP A 420 -10.06 -3.31 4.36
C ASP A 420 -11.31 -4.04 4.89
N CYS A 421 -11.22 -5.33 5.22
CA CYS A 421 -12.37 -6.10 5.70
C CYS A 421 -12.90 -5.60 7.06
N GLY A 422 -14.22 -5.74 7.27
CA GLY A 422 -14.85 -5.62 8.59
C GLY A 422 -15.45 -4.25 8.94
N PHE A 423 -15.54 -3.32 7.99
CA PHE A 423 -16.07 -1.96 8.20
C PHE A 423 -17.50 -1.75 7.65
N GLY A 424 -18.18 -2.85 7.29
CA GLY A 424 -19.56 -2.83 6.79
C GLY A 424 -19.65 -2.57 5.28
N ASN A 425 -20.86 -2.34 4.79
CA ASN A 425 -21.10 -2.13 3.37
C ASN A 425 -20.95 -0.65 3.01
N TRP A 426 -20.22 -0.35 1.93
CA TRP A 426 -20.23 0.98 1.29
C TRP A 426 -21.26 1.09 0.16
N ARG A 427 -21.60 -0.03 -0.47
CA ARG A 427 -22.62 -0.11 -1.55
C ARG A 427 -24.03 -0.16 -0.97
N SER A 428 -24.99 0.45 -1.66
CA SER A 428 -26.41 0.43 -1.28
C SER A 428 -27.07 -0.95 -1.39
N THR A 429 -26.53 -1.80 -2.29
CA THR A 429 -27.03 -3.13 -2.62
C THR A 429 -25.86 -4.02 -3.04
N GLY A 430 -25.98 -5.33 -2.83
CA GLY A 430 -24.92 -6.31 -3.11
C GLY A 430 -24.17 -6.75 -1.85
N GLU A 431 -23.34 -7.77 -1.98
CA GLU A 431 -22.43 -8.19 -0.91
C GLU A 431 -21.35 -7.12 -0.76
N GLY A 432 -21.15 -6.56 0.43
CA GLY A 432 -20.11 -5.57 0.73
C GLY A 432 -19.24 -6.05 1.88
N ALA A 433 -17.94 -5.78 1.76
CA ALA A 433 -16.87 -6.14 2.66
C ALA A 433 -16.67 -7.65 2.93
N CYS A 434 -15.42 -8.06 2.84
CA CYS A 434 -14.89 -9.36 3.24
C CYS A 434 -14.92 -9.60 4.77
N SER A 435 -15.99 -9.20 5.45
CA SER A 435 -16.13 -9.28 6.91
C SER A 435 -15.92 -10.71 7.46
N PRO A 436 -15.45 -10.88 8.70
CA PRO A 436 -15.14 -9.85 9.72
C PRO A 436 -13.80 -9.13 9.53
N TYR A 437 -13.49 -8.18 10.43
CA TYR A 437 -12.18 -7.53 10.52
C TYR A 437 -11.04 -8.55 10.69
N ARG A 438 -9.95 -8.39 9.94
CA ARG A 438 -8.74 -9.21 10.10
C ARG A 438 -7.88 -8.63 11.21
N THR A 439 -7.86 -9.29 12.36
CA THR A 439 -6.98 -8.89 13.48
C THR A 439 -5.53 -9.23 13.18
N TRP A 440 -4.57 -8.60 13.88
CA TRP A 440 -3.15 -8.94 13.73
C TRP A 440 -2.86 -10.43 14.02
N GLN A 441 -3.63 -11.07 14.90
CA GLN A 441 -3.51 -12.51 15.16
C GLN A 441 -3.95 -13.34 13.96
N ASN A 442 -5.02 -12.95 13.26
CA ASN A 442 -5.44 -13.63 12.02
C ASN A 442 -4.34 -13.53 10.97
N VAL A 443 -3.77 -12.34 10.79
CA VAL A 443 -2.64 -12.11 9.88
C VAL A 443 -1.43 -12.98 10.26
N TYR A 444 -1.07 -13.03 11.55
CA TYR A 444 0.10 -13.77 12.03
C TYR A 444 -0.04 -15.30 11.94
N LYS A 445 -1.22 -15.84 12.27
CA LYS A 445 -1.49 -17.29 12.28
C LYS A 445 -1.55 -17.87 10.86
N HIS A 446 -1.84 -17.04 9.87
CA HIS A 446 -2.02 -17.51 8.50
C HIS A 446 -0.72 -18.05 7.90
N ARG A 447 -0.70 -19.36 7.66
CA ARG A 447 0.43 -20.13 7.09
C ARG A 447 -0.07 -21.06 5.98
N PRO A 448 -0.51 -20.53 4.82
CA PRO A 448 -1.14 -21.34 3.78
C PRO A 448 -0.24 -22.47 3.28
N TRP A 449 1.06 -22.21 3.12
CA TRP A 449 2.05 -23.21 2.68
C TRP A 449 2.18 -24.43 3.61
N GLU A 450 1.93 -24.26 4.93
CA GLU A 450 1.92 -25.40 5.86
C GLU A 450 0.60 -26.15 5.81
N ARG A 451 -0.52 -25.42 5.81
CA ARG A 451 -1.87 -26.03 5.78
C ARG A 451 -2.10 -26.86 4.52
N MET A 452 -1.59 -26.40 3.39
CA MET A 452 -1.66 -27.11 2.11
C MET A 452 -0.74 -28.33 2.02
N ARG A 453 0.16 -28.54 2.99
CA ARG A 453 1.12 -29.66 3.03
C ARG A 453 1.92 -29.81 1.73
N LEU A 454 2.37 -28.67 1.19
CA LEU A 454 3.10 -28.61 -0.07
C LEU A 454 4.40 -29.43 -0.01
N THR A 455 4.72 -30.12 -1.11
CA THR A 455 6.01 -30.78 -1.29
C THR A 455 7.16 -29.78 -1.30
N LYS A 456 8.40 -30.24 -1.11
CA LYS A 456 9.60 -29.37 -1.18
C LYS A 456 9.73 -28.64 -2.53
N ALA A 457 9.25 -29.24 -3.62
CA ALA A 457 9.23 -28.60 -4.93
C ALA A 457 8.16 -27.50 -5.00
N GLN A 458 6.92 -27.81 -4.59
CA GLN A 458 5.82 -26.86 -4.58
C GLN A 458 6.07 -25.66 -3.64
N ARG A 459 6.74 -25.89 -2.50
CA ARG A 459 7.12 -24.78 -1.59
C ARG A 459 8.03 -23.75 -2.24
N LYS A 460 8.82 -24.11 -3.27
CA LYS A 460 9.64 -23.15 -4.00
C LYS A 460 8.83 -22.24 -4.93
N GLN A 461 7.61 -22.65 -5.29
CA GLN A 461 6.69 -21.84 -6.09
C GLN A 461 6.06 -20.71 -5.25
N VAL A 462 6.03 -20.84 -3.92
CA VAL A 462 5.55 -19.80 -3.02
C VAL A 462 6.63 -18.73 -2.88
N LEU A 463 6.45 -17.59 -3.55
CA LEU A 463 7.40 -16.48 -3.50
C LEU A 463 7.32 -15.72 -2.16
N GLY A 464 6.15 -15.74 -1.54
CA GLY A 464 5.85 -15.12 -0.27
C GLY A 464 4.38 -14.71 -0.18
N GLY A 465 4.14 -13.52 0.37
CA GLY A 465 2.79 -13.02 0.61
C GLY A 465 2.70 -11.50 0.68
N GLU A 466 1.47 -11.01 0.65
CA GLU A 466 1.17 -9.59 0.65
C GLU A 466 -0.11 -9.31 1.44
N VAL A 467 -0.07 -8.27 2.28
CA VAL A 467 -1.29 -7.67 2.81
C VAL A 467 -1.82 -6.67 1.79
N CYS A 468 -3.14 -6.66 1.59
CA CYS A 468 -3.78 -5.73 0.67
C CYS A 468 -4.64 -4.76 1.46
N LEU A 469 -4.48 -3.46 1.18
CA LEU A 469 -5.40 -2.43 1.64
C LEU A 469 -6.08 -1.80 0.42
N TRP A 470 -7.25 -2.33 0.10
CA TRP A 470 -8.21 -1.67 -0.78
C TRP A 470 -8.83 -0.47 -0.07
N THR A 471 -9.20 0.56 -0.82
CA THR A 471 -9.47 1.89 -0.23
C THR A 471 -10.86 2.44 -0.51
N GLU A 472 -11.86 1.62 -0.81
CA GLU A 472 -13.26 2.06 -0.97
C GLU A 472 -13.78 2.79 0.29
N GLN A 473 -13.26 2.43 1.47
CA GLN A 473 -13.64 3.02 2.76
C GLN A 473 -12.43 3.46 3.60
N THR A 474 -11.30 3.77 2.96
CA THR A 474 -10.08 4.23 3.66
C THR A 474 -9.54 5.47 2.95
N ASP A 475 -9.41 6.56 3.69
CA ASP A 475 -8.66 7.75 3.25
C ASP A 475 -7.36 7.90 4.07
N GLU A 476 -6.61 8.97 3.80
CA GLU A 476 -5.33 9.26 4.47
C GLU A 476 -5.42 9.28 6.00
N TYR A 477 -6.55 9.66 6.59
CA TYR A 477 -6.71 9.77 8.05
C TYR A 477 -6.90 8.43 8.75
N GLN A 478 -7.24 7.37 8.02
CA GLN A 478 -7.29 6.02 8.59
C GLN A 478 -6.15 5.12 8.11
N LEU A 479 -5.33 5.56 7.15
CA LEU A 479 -4.26 4.76 6.56
C LEU A 479 -3.42 4.02 7.60
N ASP A 480 -2.85 4.75 8.54
CA ASP A 480 -1.91 4.22 9.51
C ASP A 480 -2.56 3.19 10.44
N ASN A 481 -3.78 3.46 10.90
CA ASN A 481 -4.51 2.55 11.79
C ASN A 481 -5.06 1.32 11.06
N ARG A 482 -5.30 1.43 9.74
CA ARG A 482 -5.64 0.27 8.90
C ARG A 482 -4.43 -0.61 8.68
N LEU A 483 -3.26 -0.05 8.41
CA LEU A 483 -2.07 -0.85 8.13
C LEU A 483 -1.43 -1.41 9.40
N TRP A 484 -1.28 -0.60 10.44
CA TRP A 484 -0.36 -0.89 11.54
C TRP A 484 -1.10 -1.14 12.86
N PRO A 485 -0.74 -2.20 13.61
CA PRO A 485 0.44 -3.04 13.43
C PRO A 485 0.18 -4.36 12.66
N ARG A 486 -0.98 -4.51 12.00
CA ARG A 486 -1.35 -5.75 11.29
C ARG A 486 -0.36 -6.13 10.19
N ALA A 487 0.11 -5.18 9.39
CA ALA A 487 1.14 -5.41 8.38
C ALA A 487 2.48 -5.85 9.00
N ALA A 488 2.80 -5.43 10.23
CA ALA A 488 3.99 -5.90 10.94
C ALA A 488 3.90 -7.38 11.34
N ALA A 489 2.69 -7.87 11.62
CA ALA A 489 2.45 -9.28 11.86
C ALA A 489 2.77 -10.14 10.62
N LEU A 490 2.42 -9.66 9.43
CA LEU A 490 2.84 -10.28 8.17
C LEU A 490 4.37 -10.22 8.00
N GLY A 491 4.98 -9.07 8.30
CA GLY A 491 6.42 -8.87 8.21
C GLY A 491 7.20 -9.94 8.96
N GLU A 492 6.83 -10.23 10.21
CA GLU A 492 7.45 -11.32 10.97
C GLU A 492 7.14 -12.70 10.40
N ARG A 493 5.87 -12.96 10.05
CA ARG A 493 5.46 -14.25 9.47
C ARG A 493 6.26 -14.58 8.22
N LEU A 494 6.49 -13.62 7.33
CA LEU A 494 7.25 -13.86 6.10
C LEU A 494 8.78 -13.77 6.29
N TRP A 495 9.24 -13.20 7.41
CA TRP A 495 10.66 -13.09 7.73
C TRP A 495 11.18 -14.34 8.42
N SER A 496 10.63 -14.72 9.58
CA SER A 496 11.17 -15.80 10.39
C SER A 496 10.45 -17.13 10.15
N ASP A 497 9.14 -17.09 9.90
CA ASP A 497 8.23 -18.25 9.80
C ASP A 497 8.60 -19.38 10.76
N LEU A 498 8.74 -19.07 12.05
CA LEU A 498 9.23 -20.03 13.03
C LEU A 498 8.37 -21.30 12.99
N ASP A 499 9.08 -22.43 12.85
CA ASP A 499 8.48 -23.75 12.86
C ASP A 499 8.18 -24.12 14.31
N ASP A 500 7.01 -23.70 14.74
CA ASP A 500 6.49 -24.07 16.05
C ASP A 500 5.73 -25.39 15.87
N ASP A 501 6.11 -26.46 16.59
CA ASP A 501 5.33 -27.71 16.75
C ASP A 501 3.93 -27.49 17.38
N ARG A 502 3.48 -26.23 17.43
CA ARG A 502 2.24 -25.76 18.03
C ARG A 502 1.12 -25.81 16.99
N GLU A 503 -0.10 -25.98 17.48
CA GLU A 503 -1.32 -25.89 16.70
C GLU A 503 -1.30 -24.65 15.78
N PHE A 504 -1.61 -24.85 14.48
CA PHE A 504 -1.59 -23.81 13.44
C PHE A 504 -2.41 -22.55 13.78
N ASP A 505 -3.29 -22.64 14.77
CA ASP A 505 -4.28 -21.63 15.10
C ASP A 505 -4.01 -20.90 16.42
N VAL A 506 -2.80 -21.00 17.00
CA VAL A 506 -2.43 -20.29 18.24
C VAL A 506 -1.31 -19.29 17.99
N VAL A 507 -1.48 -18.05 18.47
CA VAL A 507 -0.37 -17.10 18.52
C VAL A 507 0.44 -17.36 19.79
N PRO A 508 1.76 -17.57 19.70
CA PRO A 508 2.64 -17.68 20.85
C PRO A 508 2.55 -16.47 21.80
N GLN A 509 2.57 -16.70 23.13
CA GLN A 509 2.46 -15.63 24.11
C GLN A 509 3.58 -14.57 23.98
N ASP A 510 4.78 -14.96 23.54
CA ASP A 510 5.90 -14.03 23.33
C ASP A 510 5.63 -13.05 22.17
N VAL A 511 4.88 -13.47 21.15
CA VAL A 511 4.51 -12.62 20.01
C VAL A 511 3.62 -11.47 20.47
N PHE A 512 2.70 -11.69 21.41
CA PHE A 512 1.87 -10.61 21.98
C PHE A 512 2.73 -9.52 22.63
N LYS A 513 3.78 -9.92 23.36
CA LYS A 513 4.71 -8.98 24.01
C LYS A 513 5.50 -8.19 22.96
N ARG A 514 6.06 -8.89 21.97
CA ARG A 514 6.85 -8.27 20.89
C ARG A 514 6.01 -7.35 20.02
N MET A 515 4.78 -7.76 19.68
CA MET A 515 3.84 -6.94 18.91
C MET A 515 3.46 -5.67 19.66
N SER A 516 3.23 -5.73 20.97
CA SER A 516 2.96 -4.56 21.81
C SER A 516 4.11 -3.55 21.80
N VAL A 517 5.34 -4.02 22.01
CA VAL A 517 6.55 -3.19 21.95
C VAL A 517 6.74 -2.59 20.57
N PHE A 518 6.59 -3.41 19.52
CA PHE A 518 6.75 -2.95 18.14
C PHE A 518 5.70 -1.92 17.74
N ARG A 519 4.44 -2.10 18.16
CA ARG A 519 3.38 -1.10 17.96
C ARG A 519 3.74 0.25 18.58
N ASN A 520 4.27 0.27 19.80
CA ASN A 520 4.70 1.54 20.42
C ASN A 520 5.86 2.18 19.66
N ARG A 521 6.79 1.38 19.17
CA ARG A 521 7.88 1.86 18.30
C ARG A 521 7.36 2.50 17.02
N LEU A 522 6.33 1.94 16.38
CA LEU A 522 5.69 2.56 15.22
C LEU A 522 5.11 3.93 15.58
N VAL A 523 4.49 4.08 16.75
CA VAL A 523 4.00 5.37 17.26
C VAL A 523 5.14 6.36 17.50
N GLU A 524 6.27 5.92 18.07
CA GLU A 524 7.47 6.75 18.25
C GLU A 524 8.08 7.22 16.91
N LEU A 525 7.90 6.44 15.85
CA LEU A 525 8.31 6.78 14.48
C LEU A 525 7.30 7.72 13.78
N GLY A 526 6.23 8.12 14.46
CA GLY A 526 5.21 9.02 13.93
C GLY A 526 4.09 8.33 13.16
N LEU A 527 3.96 7.00 13.23
CA LEU A 527 2.82 6.27 12.65
C LEU A 527 1.66 6.18 13.65
N GLU A 528 0.44 6.41 13.20
CA GLU A 528 -0.77 6.30 14.03
C GLU A 528 -1.28 4.85 14.15
N ALA A 529 -0.40 3.95 14.61
CA ALA A 529 -0.71 2.51 14.72
C ALA A 529 -1.84 2.23 15.74
N GLU A 530 -2.78 1.35 15.37
CA GLU A 530 -3.92 1.01 16.22
C GLU A 530 -3.48 0.36 17.55
N PRO A 531 -4.21 0.58 18.65
CA PRO A 531 -3.99 -0.17 19.89
C PRO A 531 -4.48 -1.62 19.73
N ILE A 532 -3.66 -2.59 20.16
CA ILE A 532 -3.98 -4.03 20.01
C ILE A 532 -4.68 -4.65 21.23
N PHE A 533 -4.61 -3.99 22.39
CA PHE A 533 -5.28 -4.34 23.65
C PHE A 533 -5.19 -3.17 24.65
N PRO A 534 -5.92 -3.19 25.79
CA PRO A 534 -5.79 -2.16 26.82
C PRO A 534 -4.35 -1.98 27.30
N LYS A 535 -3.93 -0.74 27.55
CA LYS A 535 -2.55 -0.42 28.01
C LYS A 535 -2.14 -1.19 29.27
N PHE A 536 -3.10 -1.56 30.12
CA PHE A 536 -2.89 -2.45 31.27
C PHE A 536 -2.18 -3.76 30.88
N CYS A 537 -2.59 -4.39 29.78
CA CYS A 537 -2.02 -5.64 29.29
C CYS A 537 -0.56 -5.49 28.82
N ALA A 538 -0.17 -4.31 28.34
CA ALA A 538 1.22 -4.02 28.00
C ALA A 538 2.11 -3.95 29.25
N GLN A 539 1.56 -3.42 30.34
CA GLN A 539 2.27 -3.22 31.61
C GLN A 539 2.25 -4.46 32.51
N HIS A 540 1.35 -5.41 32.26
CA HIS A 540 1.23 -6.65 33.04
C HIS A 540 1.29 -7.86 32.09
N PRO A 541 2.48 -8.19 31.54
CA PRO A 541 2.61 -9.22 30.52
C PRO A 541 2.18 -10.60 31.04
N GLY A 542 1.15 -11.19 30.43
CA GLY A 542 0.60 -12.50 30.78
C GLY A 542 -0.79 -12.47 31.41
N GLU A 543 -1.26 -11.33 31.89
CA GLU A 543 -2.60 -11.20 32.53
C GLU A 543 -3.76 -11.19 31.52
N CYS A 544 -3.47 -10.94 30.24
CA CYS A 544 -4.48 -10.79 29.18
C CYS A 544 -4.36 -11.82 28.04
N ILE A 545 -3.49 -12.83 28.18
CA ILE A 545 -3.10 -13.74 27.09
C ILE A 545 -3.45 -15.18 27.44
#